data_AF-A0AA39HUQ6-F1
#
_entry.id   AF-A0AA39HUQ6-F1
#
_cell.length_a   1.000
_cell.length_b   1.000
_cell.length_c   1.000
_cell.angle_alpha   90.00
_cell.angle_beta   90.00
_cell.angle_gamma   90.00
#
_symmetry.space_group_name_H-M   'P 1'
#
loop_
_entity.id
_entity.type
_entity.pdbx_description
1 polymer ?
#
loop_
_entity_poly.entity_id
_entity_poly.type
_entity_poly.pdbx_seq_one_letter_code
_entity_poly.pdbx_strand_id
1 'polypeptide(L)'
;MFTSVLPVSMVFADFFINIVNFLGRIQAYFSFAAIPVNVLIIILSVWKVPNCLVKTYTLNISIATLVAVTYSTSYFSIVYFDPKWLKPMNILGHLPFVVDNFLSYLAINVYYFQSTVTMTLAYINYKRLFFFQNVSRKKSTYIPFSVGFGMAATMALCQTFEIMQTRFELSHSIAVVLACLRAATQIMVVLVTVGFYVLTVIQSVTHACQAQMGRIRQSRWNVYRSVLLHCFVPNLFFWLSIPDSLCSAAMSLTATSVEGLSNFDLFCVHIYAVTQYMNPPRLFMISSTVLLAFEEYRRAILELLKTPFKCCLHMNQDKNSSVSTEVTSEVSSSAE
;
A
#
# COMPACT_ATOMS: atom_id res chain seq x y z
N MET A 1 -23.57 20.64 47.34
CA MET A 1 -22.93 19.48 46.68
C MET A 1 -23.03 19.71 45.17
N PHE A 2 -22.22 20.63 44.65
CA PHE A 2 -22.11 20.91 43.22
C PHE A 2 -21.02 20.00 42.69
N THR A 3 -21.42 18.93 41.99
CA THR A 3 -20.49 18.14 41.19
C THR A 3 -19.91 19.05 40.12
N SER A 4 -18.61 19.30 40.21
CA SER A 4 -17.81 19.90 39.17
C SER A 4 -17.87 19.00 37.94
N VAL A 5 -18.85 19.24 37.07
CA VAL A 5 -18.84 18.73 35.71
C VAL A 5 -17.65 19.40 35.03
N LEU A 6 -16.52 18.69 34.97
CA LEU A 6 -15.41 19.06 34.09
C LEU A 6 -16.02 19.40 32.73
N PRO A 7 -15.70 20.56 32.14
CA PRO A 7 -16.27 20.92 30.85
C PRO A 7 -15.92 19.78 29.88
N VAL A 8 -16.94 19.22 29.23
CA VAL A 8 -16.83 18.05 28.34
C VAL A 8 -15.71 18.22 27.30
N SER A 9 -15.35 19.46 26.98
CA SER A 9 -14.22 19.83 26.13
C SER A 9 -12.83 19.39 26.67
N MET A 10 -12.58 19.41 27.98
CA MET A 10 -11.28 19.02 28.54
C MET A 10 -11.07 17.50 28.49
N VAL A 11 -12.08 16.72 28.85
CA VAL A 11 -12.00 15.23 28.81
C VAL A 11 -11.81 14.74 27.37
N PHE A 12 -12.47 15.38 26.40
CA PHE A 12 -12.32 15.03 25.00
C PHE A 12 -10.93 15.39 24.46
N ALA A 13 -10.36 16.52 24.88
CA ALA A 13 -9.01 16.93 24.49
C ALA A 13 -7.93 15.97 25.01
N ASP A 14 -7.99 15.59 26.29
CA ASP A 14 -7.03 14.65 26.88
C ASP A 14 -7.11 13.26 26.23
N PHE A 15 -8.33 12.78 25.99
CA PHE A 15 -8.55 11.53 25.26
C PHE A 15 -7.95 11.58 23.86
N PHE A 16 -8.14 12.69 23.14
CA PHE A 16 -7.60 12.84 21.79
C PHE A 16 -6.07 12.91 21.76
N ILE A 17 -5.46 13.67 22.68
CA ILE A 17 -3.99 13.74 22.80
C ILE A 17 -3.42 12.34 23.07
N ASN A 18 -4.06 11.56 23.95
CA ASN A 18 -3.66 10.19 24.22
C ASN A 18 -3.79 9.29 23.00
N ILE A 19 -4.88 9.41 22.23
CA ILE A 19 -5.05 8.69 20.95
C ILE A 19 -3.95 9.07 19.96
N VAL A 20 -3.69 10.36 19.75
CA VAL A 20 -2.68 10.83 18.79
C VAL A 20 -1.30 10.33 19.19
N ASN A 21 -0.95 10.41 20.48
CA ASN A 21 0.32 9.88 20.99
C ASN A 21 0.44 8.36 20.79
N PHE A 22 -0.64 7.62 21.03
CA PHE A 22 -0.70 6.18 20.78
C PHE A 22 -0.54 5.85 19.29
N LEU A 23 -1.27 6.55 18.43
CA LEU A 23 -1.20 6.41 16.98
C LEU A 23 0.18 6.78 16.44
N GLY A 24 0.86 7.79 16.99
CA GLY A 24 2.24 8.14 16.65
C GLY A 24 3.25 7.02 16.95
N ARG A 25 3.11 6.34 18.10
CA ARG A 25 3.95 5.17 18.42
C ARG A 25 3.70 4.00 17.47
N ILE A 26 2.43 3.74 17.18
CA ILE A 26 2.00 2.74 16.20
C ILE A 26 2.57 3.05 14.82
N GLN A 27 2.48 4.31 14.38
CA GLN A 27 2.99 4.78 13.09
C GLN A 27 4.47 4.43 12.93
N ALA A 28 5.30 4.74 13.92
CA ALA A 28 6.73 4.44 13.89
C ALA A 28 6.98 2.92 13.76
N TYR A 29 6.33 2.11 14.60
CA TYR A 29 6.48 0.66 14.58
C TYR A 29 6.13 0.06 13.21
N PHE A 30 5.00 0.45 12.64
CA PHE A 30 4.57 -0.06 11.33
C PHE A 30 5.43 0.46 10.17
N SER A 31 6.00 1.67 10.28
CA SER A 31 6.95 2.19 9.29
C SER A 31 8.21 1.33 9.23
N PHE A 32 8.80 1.00 10.39
CA PHE A 32 9.95 0.09 10.46
C PHE A 32 9.60 -1.33 9.99
N ALA A 33 8.42 -1.85 10.35
CA ALA A 33 7.98 -3.18 9.93
C ALA A 33 7.69 -3.27 8.42
N ALA A 34 7.27 -2.18 7.79
CA ALA A 34 6.96 -2.14 6.36
C ALA A 34 8.21 -2.26 5.48
N ILE A 35 9.37 -1.79 5.93
CA ILE A 35 10.63 -1.84 5.16
C ILE A 35 11.03 -3.29 4.78
N PRO A 36 11.26 -4.21 5.73
CA PRO A 36 11.70 -5.57 5.40
C PRO A 36 10.65 -6.33 4.59
N VAL A 37 9.35 -6.07 4.83
CA VAL A 37 8.26 -6.69 4.06
C VAL A 37 8.33 -6.25 2.59
N ASN A 38 8.48 -4.96 2.30
CA ASN A 38 8.57 -4.47 0.92
C ASN A 38 9.87 -4.89 0.23
N VAL A 39 10.99 -4.91 0.94
CA VAL A 39 12.25 -5.46 0.41
C VAL A 39 12.10 -6.92 0.03
N LEU A 40 11.50 -7.75 0.91
CA LEU A 40 11.24 -9.15 0.64
C LEU A 40 10.35 -9.32 -0.60
N ILE A 41 9.27 -8.54 -0.70
CA ILE A 41 8.38 -8.57 -1.87
C ILE A 41 9.17 -8.28 -3.16
N ILE A 42 9.97 -7.21 -3.19
CA ILE A 42 10.77 -6.85 -4.37
C ILE A 42 11.74 -7.98 -4.73
N ILE A 43 12.45 -8.56 -3.76
CA ILE A 43 13.37 -9.70 -4.00
C ILE A 43 12.61 -10.89 -4.61
N LEU A 44 11.47 -11.27 -4.02
CA LEU A 44 10.64 -12.36 -4.54
C LEU A 44 10.13 -12.04 -5.95
N SER A 45 9.68 -10.80 -6.21
CA SER A 45 9.23 -10.37 -7.53
C SER A 45 10.34 -10.50 -8.58
N VAL A 46 11.56 -10.09 -8.28
CA VAL A 46 12.67 -10.12 -9.25
C VAL A 46 13.17 -11.54 -9.48
N TRP A 47 13.30 -12.37 -8.43
CA TRP A 47 14.00 -13.66 -8.52
C TRP A 47 13.10 -14.87 -8.71
N LYS A 48 11.90 -14.88 -8.13
CA LYS A 48 11.08 -16.09 -8.02
C LYS A 48 9.74 -16.00 -8.75
N VAL A 49 9.10 -14.83 -8.72
CA VAL A 49 7.75 -14.68 -9.29
C VAL A 49 7.84 -14.46 -10.81
N PRO A 50 7.15 -15.28 -11.62
CA PRO A 50 7.13 -15.12 -13.06
C PRO A 50 6.43 -13.82 -13.48
N ASN A 51 6.65 -13.38 -14.72
CA ASN A 51 6.02 -12.18 -15.24
C ASN A 51 4.50 -12.39 -15.40
N CYS A 52 3.72 -11.87 -14.46
CA CYS A 52 2.26 -11.89 -14.43
C CYS A 52 1.70 -10.52 -14.01
N LEU A 53 0.39 -10.34 -14.14
CA LEU A 53 -0.31 -9.11 -13.74
C LEU A 53 -0.05 -8.75 -12.27
N VAL A 54 -0.10 -9.77 -11.40
CA VAL A 54 0.12 -9.63 -9.95
C VAL A 54 1.53 -9.14 -9.66
N LYS A 55 2.55 -9.66 -10.36
CA LYS A 55 3.94 -9.19 -10.20
C LYS A 55 4.07 -7.69 -10.47
N THR A 56 3.54 -7.20 -11.59
CA THR A 56 3.64 -5.78 -11.95
C THR A 56 2.91 -4.90 -10.94
N TYR A 57 1.69 -5.29 -10.55
CA TYR A 57 0.90 -4.62 -9.52
C TYR A 57 1.65 -4.50 -8.19
N THR A 58 2.10 -5.64 -7.67
CA THR A 58 2.78 -5.73 -6.39
C THR A 58 4.11 -4.97 -6.40
N LEU A 59 4.90 -5.10 -7.46
CA LEU A 59 6.19 -4.42 -7.57
C LEU A 59 6.04 -2.90 -7.56
N ASN A 60 5.06 -2.36 -8.30
CA ASN A 60 4.80 -0.92 -8.33
C ASN A 60 4.42 -0.38 -6.95
N ILE A 61 3.55 -1.08 -6.23
CA ILE A 61 3.15 -0.68 -4.87
C ILE A 61 4.31 -0.80 -3.90
N SER A 62 5.06 -1.88 -3.93
CA SER A 62 6.16 -2.10 -2.98
C SER A 62 7.31 -1.14 -3.19
N ILE A 63 7.63 -0.75 -4.43
CA ILE A 63 8.64 0.28 -4.70
C ILE A 63 8.18 1.63 -4.14
N ALA A 64 6.96 2.07 -4.49
CA ALA A 64 6.44 3.35 -4.01
C ALA A 64 6.35 3.40 -2.48
N THR A 65 5.89 2.30 -1.87
CA THR A 65 5.81 2.16 -0.41
C THR A 65 7.19 2.20 0.23
N LEU A 66 8.14 1.42 -0.28
CA LEU A 66 9.50 1.36 0.26
C LEU A 66 10.19 2.73 0.22
N VAL A 67 10.09 3.44 -0.90
CA VAL A 67 10.65 4.79 -1.04
C VAL A 67 10.03 5.73 -0.01
N ALA A 68 8.70 5.72 0.12
CA ALA A 68 8.00 6.59 1.08
C ALA A 68 8.37 6.28 2.53
N VAL A 69 8.28 5.03 2.98
CA VAL A 69 8.56 4.68 4.38
C VAL A 69 10.03 4.83 4.75
N THR A 70 10.96 4.55 3.81
CA THR A 70 12.40 4.72 4.04
C THR A 70 12.74 6.20 4.16
N TYR A 71 12.20 7.03 3.27
CA TYR A 71 12.41 8.48 3.33
C TYR A 71 11.83 9.06 4.62
N SER A 72 10.58 8.74 4.95
CA SER A 72 9.90 9.22 6.15
C SER A 72 10.62 8.80 7.43
N THR A 73 11.02 7.54 7.53
CA THR A 73 11.76 7.02 8.69
C THR A 73 13.13 7.69 8.84
N SER A 74 13.82 7.92 7.72
CA SER A 74 15.11 8.63 7.72
C SER A 74 14.94 10.08 8.16
N TYR A 75 13.93 10.76 7.63
CA TYR A 75 13.59 12.14 7.97
C TYR A 75 13.25 12.28 9.46
N PHE A 76 12.36 11.45 9.99
CA PHE A 76 12.00 11.47 11.41
C PHE A 76 13.17 11.11 12.32
N SER A 77 14.05 10.19 11.90
CA SER A 77 15.26 9.86 12.66
C SER A 77 16.20 11.06 12.76
N ILE A 78 16.44 11.77 11.64
CA ILE A 78 17.27 12.98 11.61
C ILE A 78 16.65 14.06 12.53
N VAL A 79 15.35 14.30 12.40
CA VAL A 79 14.62 15.29 13.22
C VAL A 79 14.65 14.94 14.71
N TYR A 80 14.60 13.65 15.06
CA TYR A 80 14.71 13.18 16.43
C TYR A 80 16.10 13.45 17.04
N PHE A 81 17.17 13.24 16.26
CA PHE A 81 18.55 13.49 16.72
C PHE A 81 18.93 14.97 16.72
N ASP A 82 18.42 15.75 15.78
CA ASP A 82 18.65 17.20 15.71
C ASP A 82 17.34 17.96 15.48
N PRO A 83 16.64 18.36 16.57
CA PRO A 83 15.37 19.07 16.47
C PRO A 83 15.52 20.48 15.86
N LYS A 84 16.74 20.96 15.59
CA LYS A 84 16.93 22.22 14.84
C LYS A 84 16.40 22.12 13.41
N TRP A 85 16.31 20.92 12.84
CA TRP A 85 15.70 20.68 11.53
C TRP A 85 14.19 20.99 11.50
N LEU A 86 13.52 21.01 12.65
CA LEU A 86 12.13 21.49 12.76
C LEU A 86 12.01 23.02 12.69
N LYS A 87 13.09 23.78 12.97
CA LYS A 87 13.04 25.24 12.95
C LYS A 87 13.08 25.71 11.49
N PRO A 88 12.00 26.29 10.96
CA PRO A 88 11.98 26.73 9.57
C PRO A 88 12.83 27.98 9.44
N MET A 89 14.05 27.86 8.90
CA MET A 89 14.90 29.02 8.64
C MET A 89 14.74 29.58 7.22
N ASN A 90 14.12 28.87 6.27
CA ASN A 90 13.83 29.32 4.89
C ASN A 90 12.91 28.32 4.14
N ILE A 91 12.40 28.69 2.95
CA ILE A 91 11.65 27.79 2.03
C ILE A 91 12.39 26.46 1.79
N LEU A 92 13.72 26.52 1.64
CA LEU A 92 14.56 25.34 1.44
C LEU A 92 14.54 24.38 2.64
N GLY A 93 14.32 24.90 3.86
CA GLY A 93 14.19 24.09 5.08
C GLY A 93 12.89 23.30 5.14
N HIS A 94 11.87 23.68 4.37
CA HIS A 94 10.60 22.93 4.28
C HIS A 94 10.62 21.83 3.23
N LEU A 95 11.59 21.83 2.31
CA LEU A 95 11.67 20.86 1.22
C LEU A 95 11.62 19.40 1.72
N PRO A 96 12.36 19.01 2.78
CA PRO A 96 12.29 17.63 3.26
C PRO A 96 10.90 17.20 3.72
N PHE A 97 10.16 18.09 4.38
CA PHE A 97 8.79 17.87 4.81
C PHE A 97 7.81 17.82 3.63
N VAL A 98 7.99 18.67 2.62
CA VAL A 98 7.19 18.63 1.38
C VAL A 98 7.37 17.30 0.65
N VAL A 99 8.62 16.85 0.53
CA VAL A 99 8.97 15.56 -0.12
C VAL A 99 8.41 14.39 0.69
N ASP A 100 8.49 14.41 2.02
CA ASP A 100 7.93 13.36 2.88
C ASP A 100 6.42 13.20 2.66
N ASN A 101 5.68 14.31 2.69
CA ASN A 101 4.24 14.32 2.44
C ASN A 101 3.91 13.84 1.02
N PHE A 102 4.63 14.36 0.01
CA PHE A 102 4.44 13.93 -1.38
C PHE A 102 4.64 12.43 -1.55
N LEU A 103 5.75 11.86 -1.04
CA LEU A 103 6.04 10.43 -1.15
C LEU A 103 5.00 9.58 -0.41
N SER A 104 4.57 10.03 0.77
CA SER A 104 3.52 9.37 1.55
C SER A 104 2.19 9.33 0.78
N TYR A 105 1.75 10.46 0.22
CA TYR A 105 0.55 10.50 -0.62
C TYR A 105 0.71 9.71 -1.92
N LEU A 106 1.90 9.74 -2.53
CA LEU A 106 2.19 8.97 -3.72
C LEU A 106 2.03 7.47 -3.44
N ALA A 107 2.59 6.94 -2.36
CA ALA A 107 2.49 5.52 -2.02
C ALA A 107 1.01 5.08 -1.84
N ILE A 108 0.22 5.89 -1.14
CA ILE A 108 -1.20 5.60 -0.89
C ILE A 108 -2.01 5.69 -2.20
N ASN A 109 -1.80 6.75 -2.99
CA ASN A 109 -2.51 6.94 -4.25
C ASN A 109 -2.11 5.89 -5.29
N VAL A 110 -0.84 5.46 -5.33
CA VAL A 110 -0.39 4.36 -6.19
C VAL A 110 -1.17 3.09 -5.83
N TYR A 111 -1.32 2.77 -4.54
CA TYR A 111 -2.17 1.64 -4.15
C TYR A 111 -3.61 1.78 -4.67
N TYR A 112 -4.23 2.95 -4.56
CA TYR A 112 -5.62 3.16 -5.03
C TYR A 112 -5.80 2.91 -6.51
N PHE A 113 -5.02 3.61 -7.33
CA PHE A 113 -5.18 3.52 -8.77
C PHE A 113 -4.75 2.14 -9.27
N GLN A 114 -3.64 1.60 -8.76
CA GLN A 114 -3.16 0.29 -9.20
C GLN A 114 -4.08 -0.85 -8.75
N SER A 115 -4.68 -0.78 -7.56
CA SER A 115 -5.64 -1.82 -7.10
C SER A 115 -6.90 -1.78 -7.95
N THR A 116 -7.41 -0.60 -8.28
CA THR A 116 -8.58 -0.42 -9.15
C THR A 116 -8.32 -0.92 -10.57
N VAL A 117 -7.15 -0.60 -11.14
CA VAL A 117 -6.71 -1.11 -12.43
C VAL A 117 -6.60 -2.65 -12.39
N THR A 118 -6.01 -3.20 -11.34
CA THR A 118 -5.82 -4.65 -11.18
C THR A 118 -7.15 -5.38 -11.03
N MET A 119 -8.09 -4.86 -10.24
CA MET A 119 -9.45 -5.39 -10.13
C MET A 119 -10.17 -5.36 -11.49
N THR A 120 -10.04 -4.25 -12.22
CA THR A 120 -10.66 -4.09 -13.54
C THR A 120 -10.11 -5.11 -14.53
N LEU A 121 -8.78 -5.26 -14.60
CA LEU A 121 -8.13 -6.24 -15.47
C LEU A 121 -8.44 -7.68 -15.07
N ALA A 122 -8.50 -7.98 -13.77
CA ALA A 122 -8.89 -9.29 -13.27
C ALA A 122 -10.35 -9.62 -13.62
N TYR A 123 -11.26 -8.65 -13.51
CA TYR A 123 -12.65 -8.79 -13.92
C TYR A 123 -12.79 -9.02 -15.42
N ILE A 124 -12.07 -8.24 -16.24
CA ILE A 124 -12.06 -8.38 -17.69
C ILE A 124 -11.52 -9.76 -18.09
N ASN A 125 -10.45 -10.24 -17.46
CA ASN A 125 -9.92 -11.60 -17.69
C ASN A 125 -10.95 -12.69 -17.35
N TYR A 126 -11.71 -12.49 -16.28
CA TYR A 126 -12.76 -13.40 -15.88
C TYR A 126 -13.94 -13.41 -16.87
N LYS A 127 -14.46 -12.24 -17.29
CA LYS A 127 -15.65 -12.13 -18.16
C LYS A 127 -15.37 -12.29 -19.65
N ARG A 128 -14.27 -11.72 -20.17
CA ARG A 128 -13.97 -11.61 -21.61
C ARG A 128 -12.51 -12.00 -21.90
N LEU A 129 -12.24 -13.31 -21.89
CA LEU A 129 -10.89 -13.86 -22.06
C LEU A 129 -10.20 -13.39 -23.35
N PHE A 130 -10.89 -13.43 -24.49
CA PHE A 130 -10.29 -13.04 -25.78
C PHE A 130 -9.89 -11.55 -25.80
N PHE A 131 -10.71 -10.69 -25.18
CA PHE A 131 -10.37 -9.28 -25.04
C PHE A 131 -9.17 -9.10 -24.11
N PHE A 132 -9.14 -9.82 -22.98
CA PHE A 132 -7.99 -9.79 -22.09
C PHE A 132 -6.71 -10.30 -22.76
N GLN A 133 -6.76 -11.37 -23.56
CA GLN A 133 -5.57 -11.86 -24.27
C GLN A 133 -5.02 -10.85 -25.27
N ASN A 134 -5.91 -10.11 -25.95
CA ASN A 134 -5.50 -9.02 -26.85
C ASN A 134 -4.87 -7.86 -26.07
N VAL A 135 -5.48 -7.45 -24.95
CA VAL A 135 -4.98 -6.35 -24.10
C VAL A 135 -3.74 -6.75 -23.29
N SER A 136 -3.60 -8.03 -22.93
CA SER A 136 -2.53 -8.57 -22.10
C SER A 136 -1.30 -8.99 -22.92
N ARG A 137 -1.27 -8.69 -24.23
CA ARG A 137 -0.02 -8.74 -24.99
C ARG A 137 1.03 -7.89 -24.26
N LYS A 138 2.21 -8.46 -24.02
CA LYS A 138 3.25 -7.96 -23.08
C LYS A 138 3.40 -6.44 -22.98
N LYS A 139 3.37 -5.70 -24.10
CA LYS A 139 3.53 -4.24 -24.12
C LYS A 139 2.29 -3.46 -23.64
N SER A 140 1.09 -3.97 -23.91
CA SER A 140 -0.17 -3.29 -23.62
C SER A 140 -0.53 -3.33 -22.13
N THR A 141 -0.12 -4.37 -21.39
CA THR A 141 -0.37 -4.46 -19.95
C THR A 141 0.31 -3.35 -19.16
N TYR A 142 1.42 -2.77 -19.61
CA TYR A 142 2.11 -1.68 -18.90
C TYR A 142 1.39 -0.33 -19.01
N ILE A 143 0.59 -0.13 -20.04
CA ILE A 143 -0.12 1.13 -20.31
C ILE A 143 -1.07 1.48 -19.16
N PRO A 144 -2.03 0.62 -18.74
CA PRO A 144 -2.97 0.97 -17.66
C PRO A 144 -2.26 1.19 -16.31
N PHE A 145 -1.18 0.45 -16.02
CA PHE A 145 -0.38 0.69 -14.81
C PHE A 145 0.37 2.02 -14.88
N SER A 146 0.93 2.39 -16.03
CA SER A 146 1.61 3.67 -16.20
C SER A 146 0.65 4.84 -16.06
N VAL A 147 -0.54 4.73 -16.67
CA VAL A 147 -1.63 5.69 -16.54
C VAL A 147 -2.11 5.81 -15.09
N GLY A 148 -2.30 4.67 -14.40
CA GLY A 148 -2.65 4.66 -12.97
C GLY A 148 -1.58 5.30 -12.08
N PHE A 149 -0.30 5.11 -12.40
CA PHE A 149 0.80 5.75 -11.67
C PHE A 149 0.84 7.27 -11.93
N GLY A 150 0.63 7.69 -13.17
CA GLY A 150 0.51 9.11 -13.52
C GLY A 150 -0.63 9.80 -12.78
N MET A 151 -1.83 9.19 -12.73
CA MET A 151 -2.95 9.69 -11.94
C MET A 151 -2.62 9.76 -10.45
N ALA A 152 -1.95 8.74 -9.90
CA ALA A 152 -1.53 8.73 -8.51
C ALA A 152 -0.56 9.87 -8.17
N ALA A 153 0.41 10.13 -9.05
CA ALA A 153 1.37 11.22 -8.89
C ALA A 153 0.70 12.59 -8.98
N THR A 154 -0.20 12.80 -9.95
CA THR A 154 -0.98 14.05 -10.04
C THR A 154 -1.79 14.28 -8.77
N MET A 155 -2.46 13.25 -8.26
CA MET A 155 -3.25 13.34 -7.03
C MET A 155 -2.39 13.62 -5.79
N ALA A 156 -1.21 13.01 -5.70
CA ALA A 156 -0.26 13.31 -4.64
C ALA A 156 0.24 14.76 -4.71
N LEU A 157 0.54 15.27 -5.90
CA LEU A 157 0.90 16.69 -6.09
C LEU A 157 -0.23 17.63 -5.67
N CYS A 158 -1.47 17.37 -6.10
CA CYS A 158 -2.63 18.17 -5.70
C CYS A 158 -2.75 18.24 -4.17
N GLN A 159 -2.63 17.10 -3.49
CA GLN A 159 -2.72 17.01 -2.03
C GLN A 159 -1.55 17.72 -1.33
N THR A 160 -0.32 17.58 -1.84
CA THR A 160 0.85 18.28 -1.29
C THR A 160 0.72 19.79 -1.45
N PHE A 161 0.26 20.29 -2.60
CA PHE A 161 0.05 21.73 -2.81
C PHE A 161 -1.06 22.29 -1.93
N GLU A 162 -2.13 21.51 -1.71
CA GLU A 162 -3.21 21.85 -0.81
C GLU A 162 -2.70 22.09 0.63
N ILE A 163 -1.93 21.15 1.17
CA ILE A 163 -1.38 21.26 2.53
C ILE A 163 -0.38 22.41 2.66
N MET A 164 0.34 22.71 1.58
CA MET A 164 1.33 23.77 1.55
C MET A 164 0.75 25.12 1.09
N GLN A 165 -0.58 25.26 0.99
CA GLN A 165 -1.24 26.48 0.51
C GLN A 165 -0.75 27.73 1.24
N THR A 166 -0.66 27.67 2.57
CA THR A 166 -0.22 28.80 3.41
C THR A 166 1.25 29.19 3.18
N ARG A 167 2.06 28.28 2.64
CA ARG A 167 3.50 28.47 2.43
C ARG A 167 3.85 28.91 1.01
N PHE A 168 3.09 28.47 0.02
CA PHE A 168 3.27 28.85 -1.39
C PHE A 168 2.43 30.06 -1.81
N GLU A 169 1.73 30.70 -0.88
CA GLU A 169 0.81 31.82 -1.17
C GLU A 169 -0.19 31.46 -2.29
N LEU A 170 -0.60 30.18 -2.33
CA LEU A 170 -1.49 29.67 -3.37
C LEU A 170 -2.85 30.35 -3.21
N SER A 171 -3.44 30.81 -4.31
CA SER A 171 -4.75 31.46 -4.24
C SER A 171 -5.78 30.48 -3.66
N HIS A 172 -6.65 31.01 -2.80
CA HIS A 172 -7.66 30.21 -2.11
C HIS A 172 -8.55 29.43 -3.08
N SER A 173 -8.93 30.05 -4.21
CA SER A 173 -9.72 29.41 -5.25
C SER A 173 -9.02 28.19 -5.86
N ILE A 174 -7.68 28.23 -6.05
CA ILE A 174 -6.93 27.08 -6.56
C ILE A 174 -6.95 25.95 -5.53
N ALA A 175 -6.74 26.25 -4.24
CA ALA A 175 -6.77 25.24 -3.18
C ALA A 175 -8.13 24.54 -3.08
N VAL A 176 -9.23 25.30 -3.15
CA VAL A 176 -10.60 24.76 -3.20
C VAL A 176 -10.76 23.82 -4.38
N VAL A 177 -10.34 24.23 -5.59
CA VAL A 177 -10.46 23.41 -6.80
C VAL A 177 -9.65 22.12 -6.67
N LEU A 178 -8.43 22.18 -6.14
CA LEU A 178 -7.60 20.99 -5.91
C LEU A 178 -8.23 20.04 -4.88
N ALA A 179 -8.75 20.56 -3.77
CA ALA A 179 -9.43 19.79 -2.73
C ALA A 179 -10.71 19.11 -3.27
N CYS A 180 -11.53 19.84 -4.02
CA CYS A 180 -12.73 19.30 -4.66
C CYS A 180 -12.39 18.23 -5.72
N LEU A 181 -11.39 18.47 -6.57
CA LEU A 181 -10.92 17.49 -7.56
C LEU A 181 -10.42 16.22 -6.86
N ARG A 182 -9.68 16.39 -5.76
CA ARG A 182 -9.17 15.29 -4.93
C ARG A 182 -10.31 14.47 -4.36
N ALA A 183 -11.26 15.11 -3.70
CA ALA A 183 -12.42 14.46 -3.10
C ALA A 183 -13.27 13.73 -4.17
N ALA A 184 -13.57 14.38 -5.29
CA ALA A 184 -14.34 13.79 -6.39
C ALA A 184 -13.66 12.55 -6.96
N THR A 185 -12.35 12.62 -7.21
CA THR A 185 -11.58 11.49 -7.76
C THR A 185 -11.53 10.33 -6.78
N GLN A 186 -11.30 10.60 -5.48
CA GLN A 186 -11.32 9.54 -4.47
C GLN A 186 -12.69 8.88 -4.35
N ILE A 187 -13.78 9.66 -4.29
CA ILE A 187 -15.15 9.14 -4.25
C ILE A 187 -15.43 8.28 -5.49
N MET A 188 -15.02 8.73 -6.68
CA MET A 188 -15.16 7.94 -7.92
C MET A 188 -14.44 6.58 -7.80
N VAL A 189 -13.21 6.56 -7.29
CA VAL A 189 -12.46 5.32 -7.06
C VAL A 189 -13.15 4.42 -6.02
N VAL A 190 -13.71 4.99 -4.93
CA VAL A 190 -14.53 4.23 -3.97
C VAL A 190 -15.71 3.58 -4.68
N LEU A 191 -16.47 4.34 -5.46
CA LEU A 191 -17.67 3.83 -6.14
C LEU A 191 -17.33 2.71 -7.12
N VAL A 192 -16.23 2.83 -7.87
CA VAL A 192 -15.76 1.78 -8.78
C VAL A 192 -15.34 0.53 -8.01
N THR A 193 -14.57 0.66 -6.93
CA THR A 193 -14.13 -0.49 -6.12
C THR A 193 -15.29 -1.19 -5.42
N VAL A 194 -16.23 -0.44 -4.84
CA VAL A 194 -17.49 -0.96 -4.27
C VAL A 194 -18.31 -1.67 -5.35
N GLY A 195 -18.42 -1.10 -6.54
CA GLY A 195 -19.07 -1.73 -7.69
C GLY A 195 -18.48 -3.10 -8.01
N PHE A 196 -17.15 -3.24 -8.03
CA PHE A 196 -16.51 -4.54 -8.22
C PHE A 196 -16.81 -5.53 -7.08
N TYR A 197 -16.85 -5.10 -5.82
CA TYR A 197 -17.23 -5.98 -4.71
C TYR A 197 -18.67 -6.48 -4.85
N VAL A 198 -19.61 -5.59 -5.16
CA VAL A 198 -21.03 -5.96 -5.38
C VAL A 198 -21.15 -6.96 -6.53
N LEU A 199 -20.49 -6.69 -7.67
CA LEU A 199 -20.47 -7.61 -8.81
C LEU A 199 -19.89 -8.98 -8.43
N THR A 200 -18.90 -9.02 -7.55
CA THR A 200 -18.30 -10.27 -7.07
C THR A 200 -19.27 -11.06 -6.20
N VAL A 201 -19.96 -10.39 -5.28
CA VAL A 201 -20.96 -11.05 -4.42
C VAL A 201 -22.07 -11.64 -5.29
N ILE A 202 -22.61 -10.87 -6.23
CA ILE A 202 -23.65 -11.35 -7.17
C ILE A 202 -23.17 -12.59 -7.94
N GLN A 203 -21.94 -12.55 -8.45
CA GLN A 203 -21.36 -13.68 -9.18
C GLN A 203 -21.08 -14.88 -8.29
N SER A 204 -20.62 -14.67 -7.05
CA SER A 204 -20.39 -15.74 -6.09
C SER A 204 -21.68 -16.50 -5.79
N VAL A 205 -22.79 -15.78 -5.60
CA VAL A 205 -24.12 -16.36 -5.41
C VAL A 205 -24.57 -17.11 -6.67
N THR A 206 -24.45 -16.49 -7.84
CA THR A 206 -24.80 -17.12 -9.12
C THR A 206 -24.03 -18.43 -9.33
N HIS A 207 -22.76 -18.45 -8.93
CA HIS A 207 -21.90 -19.62 -9.05
C HIS A 207 -22.22 -20.72 -8.06
N ALA A 208 -22.61 -20.38 -6.83
CA ALA A 208 -23.10 -21.35 -5.86
C ALA A 208 -24.36 -22.06 -6.37
N CYS A 209 -25.18 -21.38 -7.18
CA CYS A 209 -26.37 -21.95 -7.80
C CYS A 209 -26.08 -22.77 -9.08
N GLN A 210 -24.91 -22.63 -9.71
CA GLN A 210 -24.56 -23.35 -10.94
C GLN A 210 -23.73 -24.60 -10.62
N ALA A 211 -24.34 -25.78 -10.76
CA ALA A 211 -23.80 -27.05 -10.25
C ALA A 211 -22.46 -27.51 -10.86
N GLN A 212 -22.04 -27.04 -12.04
CA GLN A 212 -20.73 -27.39 -12.60
C GLN A 212 -20.15 -26.26 -13.46
N MET A 213 -19.02 -25.70 -13.02
CA MET A 213 -18.16 -24.92 -13.89
C MET A 213 -17.13 -25.81 -14.59
N GLY A 214 -16.87 -25.51 -15.86
CA GLY A 214 -15.66 -26.02 -16.52
C GLY A 214 -14.40 -25.58 -15.78
N ARG A 215 -13.40 -26.47 -15.71
CA ARG A 215 -12.12 -26.32 -14.99
C ARG A 215 -11.42 -24.97 -15.25
N ILE A 216 -11.47 -24.49 -16.49
CA ILE A 216 -10.87 -23.22 -16.94
C ILE A 216 -11.60 -22.01 -16.34
N ARG A 217 -12.92 -22.08 -16.18
CA ARG A 217 -13.71 -20.99 -15.58
C ARG A 217 -13.48 -20.92 -14.07
N GLN A 218 -13.37 -22.08 -13.42
CA GLN A 218 -13.07 -22.18 -11.99
C GLN A 218 -11.70 -21.60 -11.62
N SER A 219 -10.65 -21.93 -12.39
CA SER A 219 -9.31 -21.38 -12.16
C SER A 219 -9.32 -19.84 -12.24
N ARG A 220 -9.98 -19.26 -13.25
CA ARG A 220 -10.09 -17.81 -13.42
C ARG A 220 -10.91 -17.14 -12.31
N TRP A 221 -11.98 -17.78 -11.88
CA TRP A 221 -12.78 -17.33 -10.74
C TRP A 221 -11.94 -17.27 -9.46
N ASN A 222 -11.10 -18.27 -9.21
CA ASN A 222 -10.21 -18.29 -8.04
C ASN A 222 -9.21 -17.12 -8.06
N VAL A 223 -8.63 -16.79 -9.23
CA VAL A 223 -7.73 -15.65 -9.38
C VAL A 223 -8.47 -14.33 -9.08
N TYR A 224 -9.64 -14.12 -9.67
CA TYR A 224 -10.44 -12.92 -9.43
C TYR A 224 -10.83 -12.77 -7.96
N ARG A 225 -11.30 -13.86 -7.33
CA ARG A 225 -11.63 -13.89 -5.90
C ARG A 225 -10.42 -13.59 -5.01
N SER A 226 -9.25 -14.15 -5.32
CA SER A 226 -8.01 -13.88 -4.59
C SER A 226 -7.62 -12.40 -4.69
N VAL A 227 -7.67 -11.80 -5.88
CA VAL A 227 -7.39 -10.36 -6.08
C VAL A 227 -8.32 -9.49 -5.23
N LEU A 228 -9.61 -9.83 -5.18
CA LEU A 228 -10.57 -9.02 -4.42
C LEU A 228 -10.45 -9.20 -2.91
N LEU A 229 -10.24 -10.42 -2.42
CA LEU A 229 -9.98 -10.65 -1.01
C LEU A 229 -8.70 -9.94 -0.57
N HIS A 230 -7.66 -9.97 -1.41
CA HIS A 230 -6.42 -9.21 -1.18
C HIS A 230 -6.69 -7.72 -1.05
N CYS A 231 -7.47 -7.16 -1.97
CA CYS A 231 -7.75 -5.73 -1.98
C CYS A 231 -8.80 -5.33 -0.95
N PHE A 232 -9.61 -6.25 -0.40
CA PHE A 232 -10.67 -5.92 0.54
C PHE A 232 -10.14 -5.32 1.85
N VAL A 233 -9.19 -6.00 2.49
CA VAL A 233 -8.67 -5.58 3.81
C VAL A 233 -8.04 -4.19 3.74
N PRO A 234 -7.14 -3.87 2.80
CA PRO A 234 -6.55 -2.54 2.76
C PRO A 234 -7.48 -1.47 2.16
N ASN A 235 -8.49 -1.85 1.38
CA ASN A 235 -9.58 -0.96 1.00
C ASN A 235 -10.58 -0.69 2.13
N LEU A 236 -10.62 -1.49 3.20
CA LEU A 236 -11.43 -1.15 4.37
C LEU A 236 -10.88 0.12 5.05
N PHE A 237 -9.55 0.28 5.09
CA PHE A 237 -8.90 1.51 5.54
C PHE A 237 -9.15 2.70 4.61
N PHE A 238 -9.65 2.49 3.40
CA PHE A 238 -10.00 3.58 2.49
C PHE A 238 -11.22 4.37 2.97
N TRP A 239 -12.14 3.72 3.68
CA TRP A 239 -13.28 4.40 4.27
C TRP A 239 -12.86 5.46 5.30
N LEU A 240 -11.67 5.31 5.90
CA LEU A 240 -11.11 6.32 6.80
C LEU A 240 -10.64 7.59 6.08
N SER A 241 -10.28 7.53 4.80
CA SER A 241 -9.85 8.72 4.04
C SER A 241 -11.00 9.47 3.37
N ILE A 242 -12.23 8.94 3.37
CA ILE A 242 -13.38 9.68 2.85
C ILE A 242 -13.70 10.89 3.75
N PRO A 243 -13.80 10.74 5.09
CA PRO A 243 -13.94 11.88 5.98
C PRO A 243 -12.84 12.92 5.81
N ASP A 244 -11.59 12.50 5.66
CA ASP A 244 -10.44 13.38 5.40
C ASP A 244 -10.62 14.22 4.14
N SER A 245 -11.05 13.60 3.04
CA SER A 245 -11.31 14.29 1.77
C SER A 245 -12.49 15.26 1.83
N LEU A 246 -13.56 14.88 2.51
CA LEU A 246 -14.71 15.77 2.71
C LEU A 246 -14.35 16.94 3.63
N CYS A 247 -13.59 16.68 4.70
CA CYS A 247 -13.12 17.68 5.62
C CYS A 247 -12.21 18.69 4.95
N SER A 248 -11.24 18.26 4.15
CA SER A 248 -10.34 19.21 3.49
C SER A 248 -11.06 20.04 2.42
N ALA A 249 -12.02 19.46 1.69
CA ALA A 249 -12.86 20.22 0.75
C ALA A 249 -13.74 21.25 1.49
N ALA A 250 -14.33 20.87 2.63
CA ALA A 250 -15.16 21.76 3.44
C ALA A 250 -14.33 22.89 4.08
N MET A 251 -13.20 22.55 4.71
CA MET A 251 -12.27 23.55 5.28
C MET A 251 -11.72 24.50 4.22
N SER A 252 -11.43 23.97 3.03
CA SER A 252 -10.99 24.80 1.91
C SER A 252 -12.08 25.77 1.44
N LEU A 253 -13.36 25.54 1.70
CA LEU A 253 -14.42 26.49 1.37
C LEU A 253 -14.63 27.54 2.48
N THR A 254 -14.40 27.18 3.74
CA THR A 254 -14.65 28.04 4.91
C THR A 254 -13.47 28.91 5.32
N ALA A 255 -12.23 28.58 4.90
CA ALA A 255 -11.02 29.30 5.34
C ALA A 255 -10.92 30.78 4.92
N THR A 256 -11.93 31.36 4.26
CA THR A 256 -12.04 32.81 4.00
C THR A 256 -12.59 33.61 5.18
N SER A 257 -13.26 32.99 6.15
CA SER A 257 -13.78 33.70 7.32
C SER A 257 -12.72 33.83 8.40
N VAL A 258 -12.29 35.07 8.69
CA VAL A 258 -11.26 35.44 9.68
C VAL A 258 -11.72 35.22 11.14
N GLU A 259 -12.96 34.77 11.37
CA GLU A 259 -13.57 34.65 12.70
C GLU A 259 -13.38 33.27 13.32
N GLY A 260 -12.20 33.03 13.90
CA GLY A 260 -11.93 31.90 14.80
C GLY A 260 -11.99 30.50 14.16
N LEU A 261 -11.33 29.51 14.79
CA LEU A 261 -11.54 28.12 14.38
C LEU A 261 -12.94 27.68 14.82
N SER A 262 -13.78 27.29 13.88
CA SER A 262 -15.05 26.66 14.22
C SER A 262 -14.83 25.29 14.87
N ASN A 263 -15.79 24.80 15.66
CA ASN A 263 -15.74 23.43 16.18
C ASN A 263 -15.64 22.39 15.06
N PHE A 264 -16.13 22.71 13.85
CA PHE A 264 -16.03 21.86 12.67
C PHE A 264 -14.60 21.80 12.13
N ASP A 265 -13.90 22.93 12.05
CA ASP A 265 -12.49 22.97 11.62
C ASP A 265 -11.61 22.17 12.58
N LEU A 266 -11.87 22.30 13.89
CA LEU A 266 -11.20 21.51 14.91
C LEU A 266 -11.40 20.01 14.66
N PHE A 267 -12.66 19.57 14.48
CA PHE A 267 -12.98 18.17 14.17
C PHE A 267 -12.25 17.68 12.91
N CYS A 268 -12.20 18.48 11.85
CA CYS A 268 -11.53 18.11 10.61
C CYS A 268 -10.00 17.99 10.75
N VAL A 269 -9.36 18.85 11.55
CA VAL A 269 -7.95 18.71 11.91
C VAL A 269 -7.70 17.38 12.63
N HIS A 270 -8.63 16.94 13.48
CA HIS A 270 -8.51 15.68 14.20
C HIS A 270 -8.62 14.47 13.26
N ILE A 271 -9.59 14.49 12.34
CA ILE A 271 -9.75 13.47 11.29
C ILE A 271 -8.51 13.39 10.41
N TYR A 272 -7.97 14.54 9.99
CA TYR A 272 -6.75 14.62 9.20
C TYR A 272 -5.58 13.98 9.95
N ALA A 273 -5.36 14.36 11.22
CA ALA A 273 -4.29 13.80 12.05
C ALA A 273 -4.41 12.27 12.16
N VAL A 274 -5.59 11.75 12.53
CA VAL A 274 -5.84 10.30 12.63
C VAL A 274 -5.55 9.61 11.30
N THR A 275 -5.98 10.20 10.18
CA THR A 275 -5.75 9.64 8.85
C THR A 275 -4.26 9.57 8.52
N GLN A 276 -3.49 10.62 8.82
CA GLN A 276 -2.04 10.63 8.63
C GLN A 276 -1.34 9.56 9.45
N TYR A 277 -1.66 9.43 10.75
CA TYR A 277 -1.04 8.42 11.61
C TYR A 277 -1.41 6.98 11.21
N MET A 278 -2.58 6.78 10.59
CA MET A 278 -3.04 5.47 10.10
C MET A 278 -2.39 5.05 8.76
N ASN A 279 -1.67 5.95 8.08
CA ASN A 279 -1.08 5.66 6.78
C ASN A 279 0.00 4.55 6.82
N PRO A 280 0.99 4.56 7.73
CA PRO A 280 1.96 3.45 7.78
C PRO A 280 1.40 2.10 8.19
N PRO A 281 0.51 1.97 9.21
CA PRO A 281 -0.20 0.73 9.47
C PRO A 281 -0.91 0.19 8.23
N ARG A 282 -1.55 1.09 7.48
CA ARG A 282 -2.21 0.75 6.23
C ARG A 282 -1.23 0.27 5.15
N LEU A 283 -0.13 0.97 4.92
CA LEU A 283 0.91 0.57 3.95
C LEU A 283 1.54 -0.79 4.31
N PHE A 284 1.75 -1.03 5.60
CA PHE A 284 2.18 -2.33 6.10
C PHE A 284 1.14 -3.42 5.82
N MET A 285 -0.15 -3.16 6.08
CA MET A 285 -1.23 -4.10 5.79
C MET A 285 -1.34 -4.39 4.30
N ILE A 286 -1.24 -3.37 3.43
CA ILE A 286 -1.19 -3.54 1.96
C ILE A 286 -0.07 -4.50 1.57
N SER A 287 1.13 -4.31 2.12
CA SER A 287 2.30 -5.11 1.77
C SER A 287 2.18 -6.54 2.32
N SER A 288 1.74 -6.70 3.56
CA SER A 288 1.62 -8.01 4.21
C SER A 288 0.54 -8.88 3.57
N THR A 289 -0.59 -8.28 3.14
CA THR A 289 -1.64 -9.03 2.46
C THR A 289 -1.23 -9.55 1.09
N VAL A 290 -0.22 -8.98 0.43
CA VAL A 290 0.34 -9.52 -0.83
C VAL A 290 0.91 -10.90 -0.59
N LEU A 291 1.72 -11.04 0.46
CA LEU A 291 2.42 -12.28 0.81
C LEU A 291 1.43 -13.39 1.18
N LEU A 292 0.28 -13.03 1.76
CA LEU A 292 -0.75 -13.98 2.20
C LEU A 292 -1.76 -14.33 1.10
N ALA A 293 -2.15 -13.37 0.27
CA ALA A 293 -3.28 -13.55 -0.64
C ALA A 293 -2.88 -14.14 -2.00
N PHE A 294 -1.71 -13.77 -2.53
CA PHE A 294 -1.26 -14.23 -3.85
C PHE A 294 -0.53 -15.56 -3.75
N GLU A 295 -1.00 -16.54 -4.53
CA GLU A 295 -0.45 -17.89 -4.51
C GLU A 295 1.01 -17.94 -4.98
N GLU A 296 1.36 -17.12 -5.97
CA GLU A 296 2.71 -17.01 -6.51
C GLU A 296 3.72 -16.57 -5.44
N TYR A 297 3.34 -15.59 -4.62
CA TYR A 297 4.19 -15.12 -3.51
C TYR A 297 4.27 -16.13 -2.38
N ARG A 298 3.15 -16.78 -2.00
CA ARG A 298 3.17 -17.87 -1.01
C ARG A 298 4.09 -19.01 -1.41
N ARG A 299 4.00 -19.46 -2.66
CA ARG A 299 4.88 -20.52 -3.21
C ARG A 299 6.34 -20.08 -3.18
N ALA A 300 6.62 -18.84 -3.61
CA ALA A 300 7.97 -18.30 -3.59
C ALA A 300 8.57 -18.22 -2.17
N ILE A 301 7.79 -17.83 -1.16
CA ILE A 301 8.21 -17.85 0.25
C ILE A 301 8.49 -19.28 0.71
N LEU A 302 7.60 -20.24 0.42
CA LEU A 302 7.79 -21.64 0.79
C LEU A 302 9.04 -22.25 0.16
N GLU A 303 9.34 -21.91 -1.09
CA GLU A 303 10.60 -22.31 -1.74
C GLU A 303 11.81 -21.68 -1.05
N LEU A 304 11.75 -20.37 -0.75
CA LEU A 304 12.83 -19.69 -0.05
C LEU A 304 13.10 -20.32 1.31
N LEU A 305 12.05 -20.66 2.07
CA LEU A 305 12.17 -21.33 3.38
C LEU A 305 12.70 -22.77 3.28
N LYS A 306 12.45 -23.47 2.17
CA LYS A 306 13.00 -24.83 1.93
C LYS A 306 14.46 -24.82 1.50
N THR A 307 14.96 -23.71 0.94
CA THR A 307 16.32 -23.60 0.39
C THR A 307 17.44 -23.62 1.44
N PRO A 308 17.37 -22.91 2.60
CA PRO A 308 18.43 -22.97 3.61
C PRO A 308 18.62 -24.37 4.19
N PHE A 309 17.56 -25.19 4.25
CA PHE A 309 17.66 -26.59 4.68
C PHE A 309 18.45 -27.46 3.69
N LYS A 310 18.44 -27.17 2.38
CA LYS A 310 19.24 -27.91 1.40
C LYS A 310 20.73 -27.58 1.45
N CYS A 311 21.10 -26.32 1.69
CA CYS A 311 22.51 -25.95 1.84
C CYS A 311 23.14 -26.57 3.10
N CYS A 312 22.40 -26.62 4.22
CA CYS A 312 22.88 -27.25 5.45
C CYS A 312 22.92 -28.79 5.35
N LEU A 313 22.00 -29.43 4.61
CA LEU A 313 22.04 -30.88 4.38
C LEU A 313 23.19 -31.31 3.45
N HIS A 314 23.55 -30.49 2.46
CA HIS A 314 24.64 -30.82 1.55
C HIS A 314 26.02 -30.68 2.22
N MET A 315 26.21 -29.71 3.12
CA MET A 315 27.45 -29.60 3.90
C MET A 315 27.68 -30.74 4.90
N ASN A 316 26.65 -31.53 5.21
CA ASN A 316 26.77 -32.68 6.11
C ASN A 316 27.07 -34.00 5.37
N GLN A 317 26.90 -34.05 4.05
CA GLN A 317 27.27 -35.22 3.24
C GLN A 317 28.74 -35.21 2.83
N ASP A 318 29.34 -34.02 2.62
CA ASP A 318 30.75 -33.91 2.22
C ASP A 318 31.75 -34.18 3.36
N LYS A 319 31.28 -34.30 4.62
CA LYS A 319 32.12 -34.73 5.75
C LYS A 319 32.19 -36.25 5.94
N ASN A 320 31.30 -37.02 5.31
CA ASN A 320 31.26 -38.47 5.43
C ASN A 320 31.77 -39.21 4.19
N SER A 321 32.05 -38.51 3.09
CA SER A 321 32.58 -39.09 1.85
C SER A 321 34.12 -39.13 1.78
N SER A 322 34.84 -38.61 2.78
CA SER A 322 36.31 -38.63 2.82
C SER A 322 36.94 -39.75 3.66
N VAL A 323 36.20 -40.81 4.01
CA VAL A 323 36.71 -41.93 4.85
C VAL A 323 36.65 -43.30 4.15
N SER A 324 36.16 -43.39 2.91
CA SER A 324 35.94 -44.68 2.25
C SER A 324 36.35 -44.68 0.78
N THR A 325 37.60 -44.31 0.49
CA THR A 325 38.20 -44.56 -0.82
C THR A 325 39.69 -44.87 -0.67
N GLU A 326 40.01 -45.89 0.12
CA GLU A 326 41.30 -46.56 0.05
C GLU A 326 41.04 -48.06 0.18
N VAL A 327 41.73 -48.86 -0.64
CA VAL A 327 41.67 -50.32 -0.75
C VAL A 327 40.58 -50.86 -1.69
N THR A 328 40.84 -50.83 -3.01
CA THR A 328 40.69 -52.01 -3.88
C THR A 328 41.29 -51.71 -5.26
N SER A 329 42.60 -51.91 -5.39
CA SER A 329 43.29 -52.03 -6.68
C SER A 329 44.34 -53.13 -6.61
N GLU A 330 43.89 -54.38 -6.69
CA GLU A 330 44.72 -55.52 -7.12
C GLU A 330 44.02 -56.12 -8.35
N VAL A 331 44.51 -55.78 -9.54
CA VAL A 331 45.43 -56.61 -10.35
C VAL A 331 44.68 -57.77 -11.01
N SER A 332 44.20 -57.52 -12.23
CA SER A 332 43.97 -58.54 -13.24
C SER A 332 44.66 -58.10 -14.53
N SER A 333 45.84 -58.67 -14.77
CA SER A 333 46.56 -58.58 -16.04
C SER A 333 46.91 -59.98 -16.53
N SER A 334 46.97 -60.11 -17.86
CA SER A 334 47.54 -61.18 -18.68
C SER A 334 46.77 -62.50 -18.80
N ALA A 335 45.94 -62.55 -19.83
CA ALA A 335 45.95 -63.62 -20.82
C ALA A 335 45.98 -62.98 -22.22
N GLU A 336 47.21 -62.73 -22.70
CA GLU A 336 47.74 -62.94 -24.07
C GLU A 336 49.12 -62.28 -24.22
#